data_AF-A0A2D6MD35-F1
#
_entry.id   AF-A0A2D6MD35-F1
#
_cell.length_a   1.000
_cell.length_b   1.000
_cell.length_c   1.000
_cell.angle_alpha   90.00
_cell.angle_beta   90.00
_cell.angle_gamma   90.00
#
_symmetry.space_group_name_H-M   'P 1'
#
loop_
_entity.id
_entity.type
_entity.pdbx_description
1 polymer ?
#
loop_
_entity_poly.entity_id
_entity_poly.type
_entity_poly.pdbx_seq_one_letter_code
_entity_poly.pdbx_strand_id
1 'polypeptide(L)'
;MTIRIIKFTVEGRGTFPLDMLRYDCCWPVSSEDAANIDSDYNRERRVVNLKMVSWQGAQGQPTVERWRSFLWGVDLDSIQVEL
;
A
#
# COMPACT_ATOMS: atom_id res chain seq x y z
N MET A 1 4.90 22.19 10.96
CA MET A 1 5.16 20.96 10.19
C MET A 1 3.83 20.29 9.97
N THR A 2 3.32 20.25 8.74
CA THR A 2 2.02 19.65 8.44
C THR A 2 2.21 18.18 8.13
N ILE A 3 1.51 17.32 8.87
CA ILE A 3 1.43 15.89 8.63
C ILE A 3 0.19 15.64 7.78
N ARG A 4 0.28 14.71 6.82
CA ARG A 4 -0.84 14.26 6.00
C ARG A 4 -0.87 12.74 5.98
N ILE A 5 -2.06 12.18 5.91
CA ILE A 5 -2.23 10.75 5.68
C ILE A 5 -2.59 10.54 4.21
N ILE A 6 -1.89 9.63 3.55
CA ILE A 6 -2.19 9.24 2.17
C ILE A 6 -2.76 7.84 2.22
N LYS A 7 -3.94 7.64 1.66
CA LYS A 7 -4.55 6.32 1.44
C LYS A 7 -4.38 5.93 -0.01
N PHE A 8 -4.11 4.66 -0.26
CA PHE A 8 -3.98 4.10 -1.61
C PHE A 8 -4.26 2.61 -1.59
N THR A 9 -4.65 2.07 -2.75
CA THR A 9 -4.96 0.66 -2.92
C THR A 9 -3.83 -0.01 -3.69
N VAL A 10 -3.46 -1.22 -3.24
CA VAL A 10 -2.59 -2.11 -4.01
C VAL A 10 -3.33 -3.39 -4.36
N GLU A 11 -3.03 -3.93 -5.53
CA GLU A 11 -3.63 -5.15 -6.03
C GLU A 11 -2.59 -6.07 -6.65
N GLY A 12 -2.68 -7.36 -6.39
CA GLY A 12 -1.67 -8.29 -6.87
C GLY A 12 -2.04 -9.75 -6.72
N ARG A 13 -1.09 -10.62 -7.02
CA ARG A 13 -1.23 -12.08 -6.90
C ARG A 13 0.03 -12.67 -6.27
N GLY A 14 -0.13 -13.86 -5.67
CA GLY A 14 0.97 -14.53 -4.96
C GLY A 14 1.31 -13.85 -3.65
N THR A 15 2.46 -14.14 -3.08
CA THR A 15 2.92 -13.62 -1.77
C THR A 15 2.88 -12.10 -1.70
N PHE A 16 2.39 -11.56 -0.58
CA PHE A 16 2.37 -10.13 -0.37
C PHE A 16 3.78 -9.61 -0.04
N PRO A 17 4.28 -8.53 -0.68
CA PRO A 17 5.63 -8.03 -0.46
C PRO A 17 5.70 -7.20 0.84
N LEU A 18 5.78 -7.88 1.99
CA LEU A 18 5.80 -7.25 3.32
C LEU A 18 6.88 -6.15 3.46
N ASP A 19 8.01 -6.28 2.75
CA ASP A 19 9.07 -5.26 2.73
C ASP A 19 8.60 -3.90 2.20
N MET A 20 7.56 -3.87 1.37
CA MET A 20 6.99 -2.62 0.86
C MET A 20 6.29 -1.81 1.95
N LEU A 21 5.76 -2.46 2.99
CA LEU A 21 5.17 -1.75 4.14
C LEU A 21 6.22 -0.88 4.84
N ARG A 22 7.43 -1.43 5.02
CA ARG A 22 8.54 -0.70 5.63
C ARG A 22 9.10 0.36 4.68
N TYR A 23 9.23 0.03 3.39
CA TYR A 23 9.88 0.93 2.45
C TYR A 23 9.05 2.17 2.15
N ASP A 24 7.76 2.00 1.87
CA ASP A 24 6.82 3.12 1.66
C ASP A 24 6.26 3.66 2.99
N CYS A 25 6.73 3.16 4.14
CA CYS A 25 6.24 3.53 5.47
C CYS A 25 4.71 3.51 5.57
N CYS A 26 4.10 2.42 5.07
CA CYS A 26 2.66 2.25 4.96
C CYS A 26 2.15 1.04 5.75
N TRP A 27 0.86 1.04 6.05
CA TRP A 27 0.19 -0.02 6.82
C TRP A 27 -1.27 -0.20 6.39
N PRO A 28 -1.86 -1.39 6.62
CA PRO A 28 -3.26 -1.66 6.27
C PRO A 28 -4.23 -0.68 6.93
N VAL A 29 -5.28 -0.31 6.18
CA VAL A 29 -6.31 0.61 6.65
C VAL A 29 -7.19 -0.06 7.70
N SER A 30 -7.55 -1.33 7.49
CA SER A 30 -8.42 -2.13 8.35
C SER A 30 -7.81 -3.50 8.73
N SER A 31 -8.44 -4.20 9.68
CA SER A 31 -8.08 -5.58 10.01
C SER A 31 -8.35 -6.56 8.87
N GLU A 32 -9.33 -6.27 8.00
CA GLU A 32 -9.61 -7.05 6.79
C GLU A 32 -8.47 -6.91 5.78
N ASP A 33 -7.95 -5.70 5.57
CA ASP A 33 -6.78 -5.47 4.74
C ASP A 33 -5.55 -6.20 5.28
N ALA A 34 -5.39 -6.26 6.61
CA ALA A 34 -4.33 -7.02 7.26
C ALA A 34 -4.50 -8.54 7.03
N ALA A 35 -5.71 -9.06 7.10
CA ALA A 35 -6.00 -10.47 6.80
C ALA A 35 -5.75 -10.80 5.31
N ASN A 36 -6.03 -9.86 4.41
CA ASN A 36 -5.73 -10.00 2.99
C ASN A 36 -4.23 -10.04 2.69
N ILE A 37 -3.38 -9.50 3.56
CA ILE A 37 -1.92 -9.64 3.47
C ILE A 37 -1.49 -11.08 3.82
N ASP A 38 -2.00 -11.62 4.93
CA ASP A 38 -1.60 -12.92 5.52
C ASP A 38 -2.08 -14.15 4.70
N SER A 39 -2.97 -13.96 3.73
CA SER A 39 -3.54 -15.04 2.91
C SER A 39 -2.60 -15.56 1.79
N ASP A 40 -1.41 -16.02 2.16
CA ASP A 40 -0.36 -16.47 1.21
C ASP A 40 -0.74 -17.68 0.34
N TYR A 41 -1.83 -18.38 0.68
CA TYR A 41 -2.29 -19.58 -0.03
C TYR A 41 -3.30 -19.30 -1.15
N ASN A 42 -3.79 -18.07 -1.31
CA ASN A 42 -4.78 -17.77 -2.34
C ASN A 42 -4.13 -17.39 -3.69
N ARG A 43 -4.47 -18.12 -4.76
CA ARG A 43 -4.03 -17.83 -6.14
C ARG A 43 -4.81 -16.68 -6.79
N GLU A 44 -5.84 -16.18 -6.11
CA GLU A 44 -6.69 -15.12 -6.61
C GLU A 44 -6.03 -13.74 -6.54
N ARG A 45 -6.56 -12.78 -7.32
CA ARG A 45 -6.17 -11.38 -7.24
C ARG A 45 -6.65 -10.83 -5.90
N ARG A 46 -5.73 -10.28 -5.12
CA ARG A 46 -6.00 -9.66 -3.82
C ARG A 46 -5.94 -8.15 -3.94
N VAL A 47 -6.74 -7.47 -3.14
CA VAL A 47 -6.80 -6.02 -3.02
C VAL A 47 -6.56 -5.67 -1.57
N VAL A 48 -5.65 -4.72 -1.30
CA VAL A 48 -5.28 -4.29 0.03
C VAL A 48 -5.27 -2.76 0.06
N ASN A 49 -6.07 -2.17 0.96
CA ASN A 49 -6.06 -0.74 1.19
C ASN A 49 -4.97 -0.41 2.22
N LEU A 50 -4.08 0.50 1.84
CA LEU A 50 -2.95 0.94 2.65
C LEU A 50 -3.06 2.43 2.96
N LYS A 51 -2.43 2.84 4.06
CA LYS A 51 -2.21 4.25 4.38
C LYS A 51 -0.78 4.50 4.81
N MET A 52 -0.24 5.66 4.46
CA MET A 52 1.10 6.12 4.84
C MET A 52 1.03 7.54 5.38
N VAL A 53 2.03 7.93 6.17
CA VAL A 53 2.19 9.32 6.62
C VAL A 53 3.20 10.03 5.75
N SER A 54 2.85 11.23 5.29
CA SER A 54 3.75 12.14 4.60
C SER A 54 3.84 13.47 5.32
N TRP A 55 5.00 14.10 5.24
CA TRP A 55 5.27 15.45 5.73
C TRP A 55 6.12 16.20 4.71
N GLN A 56 6.26 17.51 4.92
CA GLN A 56 7.01 18.38 4.02
C GLN A 56 8.47 17.91 3.90
N GLY A 57 8.89 17.55 2.67
CA GLY A 57 10.23 17.00 2.37
C GLY A 57 10.32 15.48 2.41
N ALA A 58 9.25 14.77 2.76
CA ALA A 58 9.17 13.31 2.71
C ALA A 58 8.57 12.81 1.39
N GLN A 59 8.66 11.50 1.20
CA GLN A 59 7.96 10.81 0.14
C GLN A 59 6.44 11.03 0.26
N GLY A 60 5.85 11.64 -0.76
CA GLY A 60 4.44 12.04 -0.79
C GLY A 60 3.54 11.15 -1.64
N GLN A 61 4.08 10.05 -2.17
CA GLN A 61 3.39 9.09 -3.03
C GLN A 61 4.02 7.70 -2.89
N PRO A 62 3.24 6.62 -3.03
CA PRO A 62 3.76 5.25 -3.03
C PRO A 62 4.73 5.01 -4.21
N THR A 63 5.70 4.11 -4.03
CA THR A 63 6.66 3.76 -5.10
C THR A 63 6.06 2.79 -6.12
N VAL A 64 5.25 3.33 -7.04
CA VAL A 64 4.47 2.58 -8.05
C VAL A 64 5.28 1.49 -8.76
N GLU A 65 6.43 1.85 -9.36
CA GLU A 65 7.24 0.88 -10.12
C GLU A 65 7.85 -0.21 -9.23
N ARG A 66 8.09 0.11 -7.95
CA ARG A 66 8.67 -0.86 -7.01
C ARG A 66 7.62 -1.87 -6.57
N TRP A 67 6.41 -1.44 -6.26
CA TRP A 67 5.28 -2.34 -6.06
C TRP A 67 5.13 -3.29 -7.26
N ARG A 68 5.14 -2.73 -8.48
CA ARG A 68 4.96 -3.49 -9.73
C ARG A 68 5.98 -4.60 -9.91
N SER A 69 7.22 -4.40 -9.44
CA SER A 69 8.28 -5.42 -9.49
C SER A 69 7.98 -6.67 -8.68
N PHE A 70 7.06 -6.59 -7.71
CA PHE A 70 6.59 -7.71 -6.89
C PHE A 70 5.29 -8.33 -7.40
N LEU A 71 4.81 -7.98 -8.60
CA LEU A 71 3.49 -8.38 -9.12
C LEU A 71 2.30 -7.76 -8.36
N TRP A 72 2.53 -6.64 -7.67
CA TRP A 72 1.50 -5.85 -7.02
C TRP A 72 1.45 -4.44 -7.66
N GLY A 73 0.32 -4.02 -8.19
CA GLY A 73 0.13 -2.68 -8.76
C GLY A 73 -0.44 -1.71 -7.74
N VAL A 74 -0.03 -0.45 -7.78
CA VAL A 74 -0.74 0.65 -7.10
C VAL A 74 -1.86 1.12 -8.02
N ASP A 75 -3.08 1.18 -7.51
CA ASP A 75 -4.19 1.84 -8.19
C ASP A 75 -4.06 3.36 -8.01
N LEU A 76 -3.64 4.05 -9.07
CA LEU A 76 -3.36 5.48 -9.06
C LEU A 76 -4.62 6.32 -8.83
N ASP A 77 -5.79 5.83 -9.25
CA ASP A 77 -7.06 6.54 -9.10
C ASP A 77 -7.58 6.47 -7.65
N SER A 78 -7.05 5.54 -6.85
CA SER A 78 -7.40 5.38 -5.43
C SER A 78 -6.60 6.26 -4.47
N ILE A 79 -5.61 7.02 -4.96
CA ILE A 79 -4.73 7.82 -4.10
C ILE A 79 -5.49 9.02 -3.54
N GLN A 80 -5.65 9.04 -2.22
CA GLN A 80 -6.37 10.09 -1.49
C GLN A 80 -5.49 10.71 -0.42
N VAL A 81 -5.52 12.03 -0.30
CA VAL A 81 -4.78 12.78 0.73
C VAL A 81 -5.76 13.31 1.76
N GLU A 82 -5.61 12.86 3.01
CA GLU A 82 -6.34 13.33 4.17
C GLU A 82 -5.45 14.33 4.95
N LEU A 83 -6.03 15.48 5.30
CA LEU A 83 -5.39 16.57 6.03
C LEU A 83 -5.59 16.42 7.55
#